data_AF-W0E0R4-F1
#
_entry.id   AF-W0E0R4-F1
#
_cell.length_a   1.000
_cell.length_b   1.000
_cell.length_c   1.000
_cell.angle_alpha   90.00
_cell.angle_beta   90.00
_cell.angle_gamma   90.00
#
_symmetry.space_group_name_H-M   'P 1'
#
loop_
_entity.id
_entity.type
_entity.pdbx_description
1 polymer ?
#
loop_
_entity_poly.entity_id
_entity_poly.type
_entity_poly.pdbx_seq_one_letter_code
_entity_poly.pdbx_strand_id
1 'polypeptide(L)'
;MRSIPKRLALISAILCLALLSAPLHAAPFNVQRGQIALQELGYAPGPADGIYGPATRSAIKRFQRHHGLAVTGRFNQPTVTRLRHLMQRRHMRR
;
A
#
# COMPACT_ATOMS: atom_id res chain seq x y z
N MET A 1 -4.70 -37.19 46.01
CA MET A 1 -5.04 -36.15 45.00
C MET A 1 -4.30 -36.48 43.70
N ARG A 2 -5.02 -36.64 42.59
CA ARG A 2 -4.54 -37.23 41.32
C ARG A 2 -3.46 -36.38 40.65
N SER A 3 -2.32 -36.99 40.38
CA SER A 3 -1.23 -36.46 39.57
C SER A 3 -1.66 -36.31 38.11
N ILE A 4 -1.63 -35.09 37.59
CA ILE A 4 -1.87 -34.79 36.17
C ILE A 4 -0.58 -35.16 35.39
N PRO A 5 -0.62 -36.07 34.39
CA PRO A 5 0.60 -36.48 33.69
C PRO A 5 1.09 -35.40 32.70
N LYS A 6 2.38 -35.06 32.81
CA LYS A 6 3.15 -34.05 32.02
C LYS A 6 3.24 -34.31 30.50
N ARG A 7 2.45 -35.25 29.95
CA ARG A 7 2.46 -35.61 28.52
C ARG A 7 1.63 -34.67 27.63
N LEU A 8 0.81 -33.79 28.22
CA LEU A 8 0.05 -32.76 27.49
C LEU A 8 0.80 -31.43 27.28
N ALA A 9 2.02 -31.28 27.80
CA ALA A 9 2.76 -30.00 27.70
C ALA A 9 3.47 -29.77 26.35
N LEU A 10 3.48 -30.76 25.44
CA LEU A 10 4.20 -30.64 24.16
C LEU A 10 3.37 -30.07 23.00
N ILE A 11 2.06 -29.91 23.15
CA ILE A 11 1.20 -29.33 22.09
C ILE A 11 1.00 -27.80 22.29
N SER A 12 1.39 -27.23 23.44
CA SER A 12 1.19 -25.80 23.74
C SER A 12 2.24 -24.86 23.14
N ALA A 13 3.39 -25.35 22.65
CA ALA A 13 4.49 -24.50 22.17
C ALA A 13 4.47 -24.22 20.64
N ILE A 14 3.66 -24.95 19.87
CA ILE A 14 3.52 -24.71 18.42
C ILE A 14 2.32 -23.79 18.13
N LEU A 15 1.38 -23.63 19.07
CA LEU A 15 0.22 -22.75 18.89
C LEU A 15 0.51 -21.26 19.14
N CYS A 16 1.72 -20.91 19.59
CA CYS A 16 2.19 -19.53 19.73
C CYS A 16 3.30 -19.16 18.72
N LEU A 17 3.35 -19.85 17.57
CA LEU A 17 4.27 -19.51 16.47
C LEU A 17 3.53 -19.27 15.13
N ALA A 18 2.25 -18.89 15.19
CA ALA A 18 1.45 -18.55 14.00
C ALA A 18 0.74 -17.18 14.12
N LEU A 19 1.05 -16.39 15.16
CA LEU A 19 0.43 -15.08 15.37
C LEU A 19 1.34 -13.89 14.99
N LEU A 20 2.59 -14.12 14.59
CA LEU A 20 3.53 -13.06 14.16
C LEU A 20 3.81 -13.06 12.65
N SER A 21 2.84 -13.51 11.86
CA SER A 21 2.95 -13.51 10.40
C SER A 21 1.64 -13.05 9.77
N ALA A 22 0.96 -12.07 10.35
CA ALA A 22 0.04 -11.28 9.56
C ALA A 22 0.92 -10.48 8.57
N PRO A 23 0.95 -10.80 7.26
CA PRO A 23 1.53 -9.85 6.33
C PRO A 23 0.75 -8.57 6.53
N LEU A 24 1.45 -7.45 6.73
CA LEU A 24 0.89 -6.12 6.69
C LEU A 24 0.14 -6.02 5.35
N HIS A 25 -1.16 -6.33 5.36
CA HIS A 25 -2.00 -6.23 4.19
C HIS A 25 -2.02 -4.75 3.88
N ALA A 26 -1.12 -4.31 3.00
CA ALA A 26 -1.03 -2.94 2.56
C ALA A 26 -2.42 -2.60 2.05
N ALA A 27 -3.13 -1.76 2.82
CA ALA A 27 -4.55 -1.54 2.60
C ALA A 27 -4.79 -1.20 1.12
N PRO A 28 -5.90 -1.70 0.54
CA PRO A 28 -6.12 -1.65 -0.91
C PRO A 28 -5.94 -0.24 -1.46
N PHE A 29 -5.36 -0.14 -2.66
CA PHE A 29 -5.15 1.13 -3.32
C PHE A 29 -6.49 1.66 -3.85
N ASN A 30 -6.91 2.84 -3.39
CA ASN A 30 -8.10 3.52 -3.87
C ASN A 30 -7.73 4.83 -4.58
N VAL A 31 -8.67 5.40 -5.32
CA VAL A 31 -8.46 6.62 -6.11
C VAL A 31 -8.02 7.78 -5.21
N GLN A 32 -8.62 7.92 -4.04
CA GLN A 32 -8.32 8.97 -3.07
C GLN A 32 -6.85 8.94 -2.63
N ARG A 33 -6.33 7.79 -2.23
CA ARG A 33 -4.90 7.62 -1.87
C ARG A 33 -3.99 7.94 -3.05
N GLY A 34 -4.40 7.57 -4.26
CA GLY A 34 -3.69 7.94 -5.48
C GLY A 34 -3.65 9.45 -5.72
N GLN A 35 -4.77 10.14 -5.50
CA GLN A 35 -4.85 11.60 -5.59
C GLN A 35 -3.96 12.28 -4.53
N ILE A 36 -4.01 11.84 -3.28
CA ILE A 36 -3.13 12.36 -2.20
C ILE A 36 -1.66 12.20 -2.60
N ALA A 37 -1.24 11.00 -3.01
CA ALA A 37 0.14 10.75 -3.41
C ALA A 37 0.58 11.62 -4.59
N LEU A 38 -0.28 11.80 -5.59
CA LEU A 38 0.00 12.67 -6.73
C LEU A 38 0.04 14.15 -6.34
N GLN A 39 -0.82 14.62 -5.43
CA GLN A 39 -0.78 15.99 -4.90
C GLN A 39 0.53 16.25 -4.16
N GLU A 40 0.92 15.35 -3.27
CA GLU A 40 2.19 15.47 -2.54
C GLU A 40 3.36 15.55 -3.51
N LEU A 41 3.37 14.74 -4.56
CA LEU A 41 4.42 14.74 -5.59
C LEU A 41 4.33 15.91 -6.59
N GLY A 42 3.34 16.80 -6.47
CA GLY A 42 3.21 18.02 -7.28
C GLY A 42 2.51 17.82 -8.63
N TYR A 43 1.77 16.73 -8.83
CA TYR A 43 1.10 16.44 -10.11
C TYR A 43 -0.32 17.00 -10.25
N ALA A 44 -0.87 17.66 -9.24
CA ALA A 44 -2.20 18.32 -9.27
C ALA A 44 -3.33 17.47 -9.92
N PRO A 45 -3.75 16.36 -9.29
CA PRO A 45 -4.83 15.50 -9.77
C PRO A 45 -6.25 16.05 -9.55
N GLY A 46 -6.39 17.25 -9.00
CA GLY A 46 -7.65 17.74 -8.42
C GLY A 46 -7.79 17.35 -6.94
N PRO A 47 -8.98 17.55 -6.34
CA PRO A 47 -9.27 17.18 -4.97
C PRO A 47 -9.01 15.68 -4.70
N ALA A 48 -8.68 15.35 -3.45
CA ALA A 48 -8.56 13.96 -3.00
C ALA A 48 -9.93 13.45 -2.52
N ASP A 49 -10.91 13.48 -3.41
CA ASP A 49 -12.31 13.11 -3.17
C ASP A 49 -12.63 11.65 -3.53
N GLY A 50 -11.67 10.93 -4.11
CA GLY A 50 -11.86 9.57 -4.62
C GLY A 50 -12.53 9.49 -6.00
N ILE A 51 -12.82 10.62 -6.65
CA ILE A 51 -13.44 10.68 -7.97
C ILE A 51 -12.37 10.63 -9.05
N TYR A 52 -12.44 9.62 -9.90
CA TYR A 52 -11.50 9.48 -11.01
C TYR A 52 -11.90 10.39 -12.19
N GLY A 53 -11.54 11.66 -12.10
CA GLY A 53 -11.88 12.69 -13.10
C GLY A 53 -10.80 12.94 -14.18
N PRO A 54 -11.06 13.86 -15.14
CA PRO A 54 -10.10 14.26 -16.17
C PRO A 54 -8.78 14.81 -15.60
N ALA A 55 -8.86 15.58 -14.50
CA ALA A 55 -7.69 16.11 -13.80
C ALA A 55 -6.81 14.97 -13.24
N THR A 56 -7.42 14.00 -12.58
CA THR A 56 -6.73 12.82 -12.03
C THR A 56 -6.08 12.00 -13.14
N ARG A 57 -6.82 11.71 -14.23
CA ARG A 57 -6.27 10.99 -15.40
C ARG A 57 -5.08 11.73 -16.01
N SER A 58 -5.16 13.05 -16.13
CA SER A 58 -4.07 13.88 -16.69
C SER A 58 -2.84 13.89 -15.78
N ALA A 59 -3.03 13.97 -14.46
CA ALA A 59 -1.96 13.87 -13.48
C ALA A 59 -1.27 12.51 -13.53
N ILE A 60 -2.02 11.41 -13.65
CA ILE A 60 -1.45 10.07 -13.81
C ILE A 60 -0.62 9.97 -15.10
N LYS A 61 -1.13 10.49 -16.22
CA LYS A 61 -0.37 10.50 -17.49
C LYS A 61 0.94 11.28 -17.35
N ARG A 62 0.94 12.44 -16.68
CA ARG A 62 2.16 13.22 -16.39
C ARG A 62 3.14 12.43 -15.54
N PHE A 63 2.66 11.82 -14.45
CA PHE A 63 3.45 10.96 -13.58
C PHE A 63 4.09 9.79 -14.32
N GLN A 64 3.30 9.08 -15.14
CA GLN A 64 3.77 7.94 -15.92
C GLN A 64 4.88 8.37 -16.90
N ARG A 65 4.69 9.47 -17.63
CA ARG A 65 5.72 10.03 -18.52
C ARG A 65 7.01 10.37 -17.79
N HIS A 66 6.92 11.09 -16.67
CA HIS A 66 8.10 11.51 -15.91
C HIS A 66 8.88 10.31 -15.33
N HIS A 67 8.21 9.20 -15.06
CA HIS A 67 8.86 7.99 -14.53
C HIS A 67 9.10 6.90 -15.56
N GLY A 68 8.99 7.19 -16.86
CA GLY A 68 9.26 6.23 -17.95
C GLY A 68 8.31 5.02 -17.96
N LEU A 69 7.09 5.18 -17.46
CA LEU A 69 6.06 4.14 -17.43
C LEU A 69 5.14 4.24 -18.66
N ALA A 70 4.52 3.12 -19.03
CA ALA A 70 3.47 3.12 -20.05
C ALA A 70 2.35 4.10 -19.70
N VAL A 71 2.05 5.03 -20.62
CA VAL A 71 1.14 6.17 -20.39
C VAL A 71 -0.31 5.75 -20.59
N THR A 72 -0.82 4.92 -19.68
CA THR A 72 -2.22 4.44 -19.69
C THR A 72 -3.20 5.46 -19.13
N GLY A 73 -2.71 6.42 -18.35
CA GLY A 73 -3.50 7.32 -17.53
C GLY A 73 -4.19 6.66 -16.35
N ARG A 74 -4.09 5.34 -16.16
CA ARG A 74 -4.75 4.58 -15.09
C ARG A 74 -3.80 4.30 -13.93
N PHE A 75 -4.34 4.12 -12.73
CA PHE A 75 -3.60 3.57 -11.58
C PHE A 75 -3.36 2.06 -11.74
N ASN A 76 -2.64 1.66 -12.79
CA ASN A 76 -2.23 0.27 -13.00
C ASN A 76 -1.09 -0.14 -12.03
N GLN A 77 -0.80 -1.43 -11.96
CA GLN A 77 0.16 -1.98 -11.00
C GLN A 77 1.54 -1.27 -11.01
N PRO A 78 2.18 -1.01 -12.18
CA PRO A 78 3.45 -0.28 -12.20
C PRO A 78 3.34 1.14 -11.63
N THR A 79 2.25 1.86 -11.94
CA THR A 79 2.00 3.22 -11.45
C THR A 79 1.84 3.23 -9.92
N VAL A 80 1.02 2.32 -9.39
CA VAL A 80 0.75 2.20 -7.96
C VAL A 80 2.02 1.83 -7.18
N THR A 81 2.79 0.85 -7.67
CA THR A 81 4.07 0.46 -7.06
C THR A 81 5.04 1.64 -7.02
N ARG A 82 5.16 2.38 -8.13
CA ARG A 82 6.05 3.54 -8.20
C ARG A 82 5.63 4.65 -7.24
N LEU A 83 4.33 4.97 -7.16
CA LEU A 83 3.80 5.95 -6.21
C LEU A 83 4.12 5.55 -4.77
N ARG A 84 3.84 4.30 -4.39
CA ARG A 84 4.07 3.79 -3.02
C ARG A 84 5.53 3.92 -2.62
N HIS A 85 6.44 3.52 -3.49
CA HIS A 85 7.88 3.62 -3.23
C HIS A 85 8.34 5.08 -3.03
N LEU A 86 7.82 6.02 -3.85
CA LEU A 86 8.13 7.44 -3.69
C LEU A 86 7.57 8.02 -2.39
N MET A 87 6.35 7.63 -2.01
CA MET A 87 5.73 8.04 -0.75
C MET A 87 6.52 7.52 0.46
N GLN A 88 6.88 6.24 0.47
CA GLN A 88 7.68 5.64 1.55
C GLN A 88 9.02 6.39 1.71
N ARG A 89 9.73 6.64 0.61
CA ARG A 89 11.01 7.35 0.65
C ARG A 89 10.90 8.79 1.13
N ARG A 90 9.80 9.48 0.83
CA ARG A 90 9.57 10.85 1.30
C ARG A 90 9.25 10.88 2.79
N HIS A 91 8.44 9.95 3.29
CA HIS A 91 8.08 9.89 4.71
C HIS A 91 9.29 9.57 5.59
N MET A 92 10.24 8.76 5.12
CA MET A 92 11.49 8.46 5.86
C MET A 92 12.49 9.63 5.89
N ARG A 93 12.25 10.71 5.13
CA ARG A 93 13.15 11.88 5.03
C ARG A 93 12.63 13.11 5.79
N ARG A 94 11.51 12.98 6.49
CA ARG A 94 10.96 13.98 7.39
C ARG A 94 11.18 13.54 8.82
#